data_AF-A0A0C9SKP6-F1
#
_entry.id   AF-A0A0C9SKP6-F1
#
_cell.length_a   1.000
_cell.length_b   1.000
_cell.length_c   1.000
_cell.angle_alpha   90.00
_cell.angle_beta   90.00
_cell.angle_gamma   90.00
#
_symmetry.space_group_name_H-M   'P 1'
#
loop_
_entity.id
_entity.type
_entity.pdbx_description
1 polymer ?
#
loop_
_entity_poly.entity_id
_entity_poly.type
_entity_poly.pdbx_seq_one_letter_code
_entity_poly.pdbx_strand_id
1 'polypeptide(L)'
;RDVERGDKQDDRAAARLFSAETLACILSHFPKHTGLSVYLFALGELYDAWQNRNIGHAERAKMVLRARFFLMAWRSHIEKHPDHRTHIHFISRESYEIFLTLCDSLLQLIVVYRQYFPMYPLLPWLHSTETCEHIFGILRQLKKDFSYTDMLYLEPKLQALLLGAFANLSFEEKANQTASGYHHTYFRAPDLDTAALMEWPTDVDLAKASAAAFEEVEQLLAAVGIDAHAML
;
A
#
# COMPACT_ATOMS: atom_id res chain seq x y z
N ARG A 1 -7.65 16.39 14.28
CA ARG A 1 -8.19 16.80 12.95
C ARG A 1 -8.71 15.58 12.20
N ASP A 2 -7.96 14.48 12.20
CA ASP A 2 -8.31 13.23 11.50
C ASP A 2 -9.53 12.50 12.07
N VAL A 3 -9.89 12.73 13.35
CA VAL A 3 -10.98 12.03 14.06
C VAL A 3 -12.28 12.86 14.17
N GLU A 4 -12.18 14.19 14.27
CA GLU A 4 -13.35 15.08 14.39
C GLU A 4 -13.57 15.85 13.08
N ARG A 5 -14.67 15.56 12.38
CA ARG A 5 -14.93 15.99 10.99
C ARG A 5 -13.80 15.56 10.02
N GLY A 6 -13.28 14.35 10.22
CA GLY A 6 -12.23 13.78 9.39
C GLY A 6 -12.65 13.74 7.92
N ASP A 7 -11.75 14.21 7.05
CA ASP A 7 -11.88 13.99 5.62
C ASP A 7 -11.70 12.50 5.34
N LYS A 8 -12.79 11.83 4.96
CA LYS A 8 -12.79 10.38 4.66
C LYS A 8 -12.01 10.06 3.38
N GLN A 9 -11.58 11.08 2.63
CA GLN A 9 -10.76 10.97 1.44
C GLN A 9 -9.28 11.32 1.70
N ASP A 10 -8.90 11.65 2.95
CA ASP A 10 -7.49 11.88 3.32
C ASP A 10 -6.74 10.54 3.42
N ASP A 11 -6.23 10.08 2.28
CA ASP A 11 -5.38 8.90 2.14
C ASP A 11 -4.11 8.97 3.02
N ARG A 12 -3.59 10.17 3.30
CA ARG A 12 -2.43 10.35 4.18
C ARG A 12 -2.75 10.02 5.63
N ALA A 13 -3.97 10.28 6.08
CA ALA A 13 -4.39 9.86 7.41
C ALA A 13 -4.41 8.33 7.52
N ALA A 14 -4.87 7.64 6.47
CA ALA A 14 -4.81 6.18 6.39
C ALA A 14 -3.36 5.66 6.32
N ALA A 15 -2.49 6.31 5.52
CA ALA A 15 -1.07 5.93 5.44
C ALA A 15 -0.35 6.09 6.78
N ARG A 16 -0.64 7.16 7.54
CA ARG A 16 -0.10 7.35 8.90
C ARG A 16 -0.56 6.25 9.86
N LEU A 17 -1.82 5.81 9.77
CA LEU A 17 -2.34 4.75 10.65
C LEU A 17 -1.54 3.44 10.51
N PHE A 18 -1.12 3.12 9.28
CA PHE A 18 -0.36 1.90 8.98
C PHE A 18 1.16 2.09 9.03
N SER A 19 1.65 3.21 9.54
CA SER A 19 3.08 3.48 9.62
C SER A 19 3.76 2.74 10.77
N ALA A 20 5.07 2.55 10.64
CA ALA A 20 5.89 1.95 11.69
C ALA A 20 5.85 2.75 12.99
N GLU A 21 5.76 4.08 12.93
CA GLU A 21 5.64 4.95 14.10
C GLU A 21 4.33 4.73 14.86
N THR A 22 3.21 4.56 14.14
CA THR A 22 1.93 4.24 14.77
C THR A 22 1.97 2.85 15.40
N LEU A 23 2.54 1.85 14.73
CA LEU A 23 2.71 0.52 15.31
C LEU A 23 3.58 0.58 16.58
N ALA A 24 4.70 1.29 16.56
CA ALA A 24 5.59 1.48 17.72
C ALA A 24 4.87 2.18 18.88
N CYS A 25 4.03 3.17 18.58
CA CYS A 25 3.20 3.84 19.58
C CYS A 25 2.22 2.88 20.24
N ILE A 26 1.50 2.06 19.46
CA ILE A 26 0.56 1.04 19.99
C ILE A 26 1.30 0.01 20.84
N LEU A 27 2.44 -0.50 20.38
CA LEU A 27 3.23 -1.48 21.14
C LEU A 27 3.71 -0.91 22.49
N SER A 28 4.07 0.38 22.52
CA SER A 28 4.61 1.03 23.72
C SER A 28 3.53 1.43 24.73
N HIS A 29 2.42 2.02 24.25
CA HIS A 29 1.39 2.61 25.11
C HIS A 29 0.19 1.68 25.33
N PHE A 30 -0.03 0.73 24.43
CA PHE A 30 -1.20 -0.14 24.39
C PHE A 30 -0.82 -1.62 24.23
N PRO A 31 0.12 -2.17 25.04
CA PRO A 31 0.70 -3.50 24.83
C PRO A 31 -0.30 -4.65 24.94
N LYS A 32 -1.46 -4.43 25.57
CA LYS A 32 -2.56 -5.41 25.67
C LYS A 32 -3.35 -5.55 24.37
N HIS A 33 -3.19 -4.65 23.41
CA HIS A 33 -3.92 -4.64 22.15
C HIS A 33 -3.16 -5.41 21.05
N THR A 34 -2.68 -6.61 21.38
CA THR A 34 -1.85 -7.44 20.49
C THR A 34 -2.51 -7.72 19.16
N GLY A 35 -3.83 -7.99 19.14
CA GLY A 35 -4.59 -8.17 17.89
C GLY A 35 -4.56 -6.95 16.97
N LEU A 36 -4.62 -5.74 17.54
CA LEU A 36 -4.49 -4.51 16.77
C LEU A 36 -3.07 -4.35 16.22
N SER A 37 -2.04 -4.63 17.03
CA SER A 37 -0.64 -4.58 16.59
C SER A 37 -0.37 -5.53 15.43
N VAL A 38 -0.85 -6.78 15.51
CA VAL A 38 -0.70 -7.78 14.44
C VAL A 38 -1.42 -7.32 13.17
N TYR A 39 -2.65 -6.79 13.29
CA TYR A 39 -3.40 -6.27 12.16
C TYR A 39 -2.71 -5.08 11.47
N LEU A 40 -2.24 -4.11 12.26
CA LEU A 40 -1.54 -2.93 11.75
C LEU A 40 -0.22 -3.31 11.08
N PHE A 41 0.51 -4.28 11.64
CA PHE A 41 1.72 -4.82 11.05
C PHE A 41 1.43 -5.48 9.69
N ALA A 42 0.52 -6.46 9.65
CA ALA A 42 0.25 -7.22 8.43
C ALA A 42 -0.27 -6.35 7.28
N LEU A 43 -1.17 -5.39 7.55
CA LEU A 43 -1.67 -4.49 6.52
C LEU A 43 -0.71 -3.33 6.20
N GLY A 44 0.06 -2.84 7.18
CA GLY A 44 1.07 -1.82 6.92
C GLY A 44 2.18 -2.34 6.01
N GLU A 45 2.56 -3.60 6.15
CA GLU A 45 3.52 -4.20 5.24
C GLU A 45 2.94 -4.50 3.85
N LEU A 46 1.65 -4.85 3.74
CA LEU A 46 1.00 -4.89 2.43
C LEU A 46 1.09 -3.52 1.74
N TYR A 47 0.86 -2.44 2.47
CA TYR A 47 0.98 -1.09 1.95
C TYR A 47 2.42 -0.73 1.55
N ASP A 48 3.40 -1.01 2.40
CA ASP A 48 4.82 -0.77 2.12
C ASP A 48 5.32 -1.61 0.93
N ALA A 49 4.84 -2.84 0.76
CA ALA A 49 5.17 -3.67 -0.39
C ALA A 49 4.78 -3.01 -1.72
N TRP A 50 3.78 -2.14 -1.74
CA TRP A 50 3.39 -1.35 -2.91
C TRP A 50 4.08 0.02 -2.97
N GLN A 51 4.20 0.72 -1.84
CA GLN A 51 4.55 2.15 -1.83
C GLN A 51 6.00 2.45 -1.50
N ASN A 52 6.67 1.60 -0.73
CA ASN A 52 8.06 1.85 -0.34
C ASN A 52 8.97 1.74 -1.56
N ARG A 53 9.88 2.70 -1.76
CA ARG A 53 10.75 2.78 -2.95
C ARG A 53 12.10 2.08 -2.80
N ASN A 54 12.41 1.63 -1.59
CA ASN A 54 13.72 1.13 -1.19
C ASN A 54 13.74 -0.39 -0.97
N ILE A 55 12.65 -1.09 -1.27
CA ILE A 55 12.49 -2.54 -1.06
C ILE A 55 12.62 -3.27 -2.40
N GLY A 56 13.42 -4.35 -2.42
CA GLY A 56 13.57 -5.23 -3.58
C GLY A 56 12.39 -6.20 -3.76
N HIS A 57 12.30 -6.84 -4.93
CA HIS A 57 11.13 -7.65 -5.30
C HIS A 57 10.98 -8.93 -4.48
N ALA A 58 12.07 -9.54 -4.03
CA ALA A 58 12.02 -10.71 -3.15
C ALA A 58 11.36 -10.40 -1.80
N GLU A 59 11.73 -9.28 -1.20
CA GLU A 59 11.15 -8.84 0.08
C GLU A 59 9.68 -8.42 -0.10
N ARG A 60 9.33 -7.71 -1.19
CA ARG A 60 7.93 -7.42 -1.52
C ARG A 60 7.09 -8.68 -1.63
N ALA A 61 7.61 -9.72 -2.30
CA ALA A 61 6.93 -10.99 -2.43
C ALA A 61 6.65 -11.64 -1.06
N LYS A 62 7.64 -11.64 -0.16
CA LYS A 62 7.46 -12.14 1.21
C LYS A 62 6.40 -11.33 1.97
N MET A 63 6.46 -9.99 1.91
CA MET A 63 5.53 -9.09 2.60
C MET A 63 4.07 -9.33 2.17
N VAL A 64 3.81 -9.44 0.87
CA VAL A 64 2.44 -9.71 0.38
C VAL A 64 1.98 -11.13 0.65
N LEU A 65 2.88 -12.12 0.60
CA LEU A 65 2.53 -13.50 0.98
C LEU A 65 2.16 -13.58 2.46
N ARG A 66 2.88 -12.88 3.33
CA ARG A 66 2.56 -12.80 4.76
C ARG A 66 1.20 -12.15 5.00
N ALA A 67 0.92 -11.01 4.36
CA ALA A 67 -0.39 -10.37 4.45
C ALA A 67 -1.51 -11.31 3.96
N ARG A 68 -1.27 -12.03 2.85
CA ARG A 68 -2.20 -13.00 2.27
C ARG A 68 -2.50 -14.16 3.23
N PHE A 69 -1.47 -14.81 3.77
CA PHE A 69 -1.62 -15.91 4.72
C PHE A 69 -2.30 -15.45 6.00
N PHE A 70 -1.94 -14.28 6.53
CA PHE A 70 -2.59 -13.67 7.69
C PHE A 70 -4.10 -13.49 7.44
N LEU A 71 -4.48 -12.87 6.33
CA LEU A 71 -5.89 -12.61 5.99
C LEU A 71 -6.69 -13.91 5.82
N MET A 72 -6.12 -14.91 5.17
CA MET A 72 -6.76 -16.22 4.99
C MET A 72 -6.93 -16.97 6.31
N ALA A 73 -5.88 -17.03 7.13
CA ALA A 73 -5.93 -17.70 8.42
C ALA A 73 -6.91 -17.01 9.37
N TRP A 74 -6.90 -15.67 9.43
CA TRP A 74 -7.86 -14.90 10.22
C TRP A 74 -9.30 -15.15 9.75
N ARG A 75 -9.56 -15.15 8.43
CA ARG A 75 -10.89 -15.45 7.90
C ARG A 75 -11.36 -16.86 8.28
N SER A 76 -10.52 -17.87 8.07
CA SER A 76 -10.81 -19.27 8.42
C SER A 76 -11.07 -19.44 9.92
N HIS A 77 -10.34 -18.74 10.78
CA HIS A 77 -10.59 -18.71 12.22
C HIS A 77 -11.98 -18.16 12.56
N ILE A 78 -12.40 -17.07 11.93
CA ILE A 78 -13.74 -16.49 12.12
C ILE A 78 -14.83 -17.44 11.59
N GLU A 79 -14.61 -18.10 10.46
CA GLU A 79 -15.58 -19.03 9.86
C GLU A 79 -15.77 -20.31 10.68
N LYS A 80 -14.71 -20.81 11.34
CA LYS A 80 -14.77 -22.00 12.19
C LYS A 80 -15.32 -21.74 13.59
N HIS A 81 -15.30 -20.50 14.07
CA HIS A 81 -15.77 -20.17 15.42
C HIS A 81 -17.31 -20.18 15.48
N PRO A 82 -17.94 -20.96 16.38
CA PRO A 82 -19.40 -21.19 16.39
C PRO A 82 -20.21 -19.89 16.53
N ASP A 83 -19.70 -18.96 17.34
CA ASP A 83 -20.37 -17.70 17.67
C ASP A 83 -20.01 -16.53 16.76
N HIS A 84 -19.04 -16.70 15.86
CA HIS A 84 -18.64 -15.62 14.97
C HIS A 84 -19.38 -15.69 13.62
N ARG A 85 -19.42 -14.53 12.97
CA ARG A 85 -20.00 -14.34 11.65
C ARG A 85 -19.11 -13.37 10.91
N THR A 86 -18.69 -13.72 9.70
CA THR A 86 -17.78 -12.92 8.88
C THR A 86 -18.28 -11.50 8.63
N HIS A 87 -19.59 -11.32 8.37
CA HIS A 87 -20.17 -10.00 8.15
C HIS A 87 -20.25 -9.10 9.41
N ILE A 88 -19.88 -9.60 10.59
CA ILE A 88 -19.88 -8.86 11.87
C ILE A 88 -18.47 -8.76 12.46
N HIS A 89 -17.74 -9.87 12.48
CA HIS A 89 -16.49 -10.05 13.22
C HIS A 89 -15.24 -10.09 12.33
N PHE A 90 -15.39 -9.75 11.05
CA PHE A 90 -14.30 -9.68 10.09
C PHE A 90 -14.41 -8.38 9.30
N ILE A 91 -13.34 -8.01 8.61
CA ILE A 91 -13.39 -6.92 7.62
C ILE A 91 -14.46 -7.20 6.57
N SER A 92 -14.94 -6.15 5.90
CA SER A 92 -15.93 -6.32 4.83
C SER A 92 -15.39 -7.28 3.76
N ARG A 93 -16.32 -7.98 3.10
CA ARG A 93 -15.99 -8.88 1.98
C ARG A 93 -15.19 -8.14 0.92
N GLU A 94 -15.60 -6.92 0.60
CA GLU A 94 -14.97 -6.06 -0.39
C GLU A 94 -13.52 -5.75 0.00
N SER A 95 -13.26 -5.37 1.25
CA SER A 95 -11.89 -5.12 1.72
C SER A 95 -11.03 -6.38 1.66
N TYR A 96 -11.57 -7.53 2.06
CA TYR A 96 -10.86 -8.80 1.99
C TYR A 96 -10.48 -9.18 0.55
N GLU A 97 -11.43 -9.08 -0.38
CA GLU A 97 -11.19 -9.36 -1.81
C GLU A 97 -10.18 -8.39 -2.41
N ILE A 98 -10.25 -7.09 -2.06
CA ILE A 98 -9.28 -6.08 -2.48
C ILE A 98 -7.89 -6.43 -1.96
N PHE A 99 -7.73 -6.74 -0.67
CA PHE A 99 -6.42 -7.05 -0.11
C PHE A 99 -5.81 -8.32 -0.70
N LEU A 100 -6.60 -9.37 -0.92
CA LEU A 100 -6.11 -10.56 -1.63
C LEU A 100 -5.70 -10.23 -3.07
N THR A 101 -6.50 -9.42 -3.77
CA THR A 101 -6.17 -8.96 -5.12
C THR A 101 -4.87 -8.17 -5.14
N LEU A 102 -4.62 -7.30 -4.16
CA LEU A 102 -3.35 -6.57 -4.01
C LEU A 102 -2.17 -7.50 -3.75
N CYS A 103 -2.37 -8.58 -2.98
CA CYS A 103 -1.31 -9.57 -2.77
C CYS A 103 -0.99 -10.34 -4.05
N ASP A 104 -2.02 -10.88 -4.71
CA ASP A 104 -1.87 -11.73 -5.89
C ASP A 104 -1.37 -10.91 -7.10
N SER A 105 -1.84 -9.67 -7.26
CA SER A 105 -1.43 -8.81 -8.38
C SER A 105 0.03 -8.34 -8.26
N LEU A 106 0.54 -8.05 -7.07
CA LEU A 106 1.96 -7.68 -6.94
C LEU A 106 2.88 -8.85 -7.29
N LEU A 107 2.56 -10.06 -6.82
CA LEU A 107 3.29 -11.27 -7.19
C LEU A 107 3.23 -11.52 -8.70
N GLN A 108 2.04 -11.38 -9.29
CA GLN A 108 1.87 -11.51 -10.75
C GLN A 108 2.71 -10.48 -11.51
N LEU A 109 2.72 -9.22 -11.08
CA LEU A 109 3.54 -8.17 -11.69
C LEU A 109 5.03 -8.51 -11.63
N ILE A 110 5.53 -8.98 -10.48
CA ILE A 110 6.92 -9.41 -10.33
C ILE A 110 7.26 -10.53 -11.32
N VAL A 111 6.41 -11.55 -11.43
CA VAL A 111 6.62 -12.69 -12.34
C VAL A 111 6.54 -12.25 -13.81
N VAL A 112 5.55 -11.42 -14.16
CA VAL A 112 5.34 -10.91 -15.53
C VAL A 112 6.51 -10.04 -15.97
N TYR A 113 6.97 -9.11 -15.12
CA TYR A 113 8.11 -8.28 -15.46
C TYR A 113 9.39 -9.09 -15.60
N ARG A 114 9.66 -10.02 -14.67
CA ARG A 114 10.79 -10.95 -14.77
C ARG A 114 10.80 -11.71 -16.09
N GLN A 115 9.63 -12.16 -16.57
CA GLN A 115 9.52 -13.00 -17.77
C GLN A 115 9.54 -12.20 -19.08
N TYR A 116 8.81 -11.08 -19.14
CA TYR A 116 8.52 -10.37 -20.40
C TYR A 116 9.20 -9.01 -20.50
N PHE A 117 9.54 -8.38 -19.38
CA PHE A 117 10.12 -7.04 -19.32
C PHE A 117 11.36 -6.94 -18.40
N PRO A 118 12.31 -7.90 -18.45
CA PRO A 118 13.39 -7.98 -17.45
C PRO A 118 14.34 -6.78 -17.48
N MET A 119 14.35 -6.03 -18.58
CA MET A 119 15.17 -4.83 -18.80
C MET A 119 14.51 -3.54 -18.27
N TYR A 120 13.29 -3.61 -17.74
CA TYR A 120 12.56 -2.45 -17.22
C TYR A 120 12.34 -2.60 -15.72
N PRO A 121 12.59 -1.56 -14.91
CA PRO A 121 12.32 -1.62 -13.49
C PRO A 121 10.81 -1.73 -13.25
N LEU A 122 10.41 -2.61 -12.34
CA LEU A 122 9.06 -2.60 -11.80
C LEU A 122 8.99 -1.53 -10.70
N LEU A 123 8.07 -0.58 -10.85
CA LEU A 123 7.82 0.53 -9.92
C LEU A 123 6.39 0.39 -9.37
N PRO A 124 6.15 -0.43 -8.32
CA PRO A 124 4.78 -0.79 -7.92
C PRO A 124 3.91 0.42 -7.57
N TRP A 125 4.48 1.46 -6.97
CA TRP A 125 3.78 2.70 -6.62
C TRP A 125 3.26 3.50 -7.83
N LEU A 126 3.73 3.19 -9.05
CA LEU A 126 3.20 3.78 -10.29
C LEU A 126 2.06 2.99 -10.92
N HIS A 127 1.65 1.86 -10.32
CA HIS A 127 0.50 1.07 -10.76
C HIS A 127 -0.81 1.45 -10.04
N SER A 128 -0.87 2.67 -9.48
CA SER A 128 -2.06 3.24 -8.85
C SER A 128 -2.78 4.25 -9.74
N THR A 129 -3.98 4.66 -9.34
CA THR A 129 -4.73 5.77 -9.95
C THR A 129 -4.34 7.15 -9.40
N GLU A 130 -3.39 7.21 -8.49
CA GLU A 130 -3.03 8.41 -7.72
C GLU A 130 -2.55 9.54 -8.68
N THR A 131 -1.88 9.18 -9.78
CA THR A 131 -1.52 10.14 -10.85
C THR A 131 -2.76 10.74 -11.55
N CYS A 132 -3.80 9.95 -11.77
CA CYS A 132 -5.05 10.44 -12.36
C CYS A 132 -5.76 11.40 -11.41
N GLU A 133 -5.79 11.08 -10.11
CA GLU A 133 -6.34 11.96 -9.08
C GLU A 133 -5.58 13.28 -9.00
N HIS A 134 -4.25 13.23 -9.15
CA HIS A 134 -3.42 14.43 -9.24
C HIS A 134 -3.77 15.32 -10.43
N ILE A 135 -3.93 14.73 -11.62
CA ILE A 135 -4.37 15.44 -12.83
C ILE A 135 -5.72 16.12 -12.58
N PHE A 136 -6.67 15.40 -11.98
CA PHE A 136 -7.97 15.99 -11.64
C PHE A 136 -7.87 17.09 -10.57
N GLY A 137 -6.96 16.96 -9.60
CA GLY A 137 -6.67 18.00 -8.61
C GLY A 137 -6.21 19.30 -9.27
N ILE A 138 -5.26 19.23 -10.21
CA ILE A 138 -4.79 20.40 -10.97
C ILE A 138 -5.90 20.98 -11.84
N LEU A 139 -6.67 20.14 -12.54
CA LEU A 139 -7.80 20.60 -13.35
C LEU A 139 -8.83 21.36 -12.51
N ARG A 140 -9.13 20.90 -11.28
CA ARG A 140 -10.04 21.59 -10.36
C ARG A 140 -9.48 22.91 -9.83
N GLN A 141 -8.16 23.06 -9.74
CA GLN A 141 -7.53 24.35 -9.43
C GLN A 141 -7.70 25.35 -10.58
N LEU A 142 -7.67 24.88 -11.83
CA LEU A 142 -7.90 25.71 -13.01
C LEU A 142 -9.38 26.07 -13.20
N LYS A 143 -10.26 25.08 -13.06
CA LYS A 143 -11.72 25.23 -13.14
C LYS A 143 -12.40 24.15 -12.29
N LYS A 144 -13.06 24.56 -11.21
CA LYS A 144 -13.65 23.66 -10.21
C LYS A 144 -14.61 22.62 -10.80
N ASP A 145 -15.58 23.08 -11.61
CA ASP A 145 -16.58 22.24 -12.25
C ASP A 145 -16.34 22.25 -13.77
N PHE A 146 -15.27 21.56 -14.20
CA PHE A 146 -14.89 21.48 -15.62
C PHE A 146 -15.68 20.40 -16.36
N SER A 147 -16.07 20.70 -17.61
CA SER A 147 -16.61 19.72 -18.55
C SER A 147 -15.48 19.02 -19.31
N TYR A 148 -15.79 17.96 -20.06
CA TYR A 148 -14.80 17.31 -20.94
C TYR A 148 -14.20 18.28 -21.96
N THR A 149 -15.01 19.17 -22.53
CA THR A 149 -14.54 20.22 -23.45
C THR A 149 -13.57 21.18 -22.75
N ASP A 150 -13.86 21.55 -21.50
CA ASP A 150 -12.93 22.38 -20.72
C ASP A 150 -11.60 21.66 -20.49
N MET A 151 -11.62 20.35 -20.22
CA MET A 151 -10.40 19.56 -20.05
C MET A 151 -9.53 19.61 -21.31
N LEU A 152 -10.12 19.45 -22.51
CA LEU A 152 -9.41 19.55 -23.77
C LEU A 152 -8.79 20.94 -23.98
N TYR A 153 -9.53 22.01 -23.67
CA TYR A 153 -8.99 23.38 -23.77
C TYR A 153 -7.94 23.70 -22.70
N LEU A 154 -8.00 23.05 -21.54
CA LEU A 154 -7.04 23.21 -20.46
C LEU A 154 -5.80 22.33 -20.62
N GLU A 155 -5.77 21.36 -21.56
CA GLU A 155 -4.65 20.44 -21.76
C GLU A 155 -3.29 21.16 -21.87
N PRO A 156 -3.10 22.23 -22.69
CA PRO A 156 -1.79 22.88 -22.78
C PRO A 156 -1.37 23.52 -21.45
N LYS A 157 -2.33 24.06 -20.68
CA LYS A 157 -2.08 24.63 -19.35
C LYS A 157 -1.76 23.54 -18.33
N LEU A 158 -2.46 22.41 -18.39
CA LEU A 158 -2.20 21.24 -17.57
C LEU A 158 -0.77 20.73 -17.82
N GLN A 159 -0.36 20.57 -19.08
CA GLN A 159 1.00 20.16 -19.44
C GLN A 159 2.05 21.14 -18.88
N ALA A 160 1.85 22.44 -19.07
CA ALA A 160 2.76 23.46 -18.55
C ALA A 160 2.83 23.47 -17.01
N LEU A 161 1.70 23.30 -16.32
CA LEU A 161 1.65 23.23 -14.86
C LEU A 161 2.27 21.96 -14.32
N LEU A 162 2.04 20.80 -14.95
CA LEU A 162 2.70 19.56 -14.58
C LEU A 162 4.22 19.73 -14.73
N LEU A 163 4.71 20.14 -15.90
CA LEU A 163 6.15 20.33 -16.16
C LEU A 163 6.77 21.42 -15.26
N GLY A 164 6.06 22.51 -14.98
CA GLY A 164 6.50 23.61 -14.12
C GLY A 164 6.48 23.28 -12.62
N ALA A 165 5.44 22.58 -12.16
CA ALA A 165 5.35 22.07 -10.78
C ALA A 165 6.40 20.98 -10.51
N PHE A 166 6.77 20.19 -11.53
CA PHE A 166 7.90 19.26 -11.44
C PHE A 166 9.26 19.96 -11.36
N ALA A 167 9.37 21.24 -11.74
CA ALA A 167 10.64 21.97 -11.75
C ALA A 167 10.90 22.82 -10.48
N ASN A 168 9.92 23.51 -9.91
CA ASN A 168 10.20 24.67 -9.03
C ASN A 168 9.33 24.80 -7.75
N LEU A 169 9.35 23.85 -6.81
CA LEU A 169 8.77 24.07 -5.47
C LEU A 169 9.85 24.37 -4.41
N SER A 170 9.66 25.48 -3.68
CA SER A 170 10.49 25.85 -2.53
C SER A 170 10.26 24.92 -1.33
N PHE A 171 11.13 24.97 -0.31
CA PHE A 171 11.03 24.12 0.88
C PHE A 171 9.78 24.39 1.72
N GLU A 172 9.34 25.64 1.81
CA GLU A 172 8.15 26.05 2.58
C GLU A 172 6.84 25.71 1.86
N GLU A 173 6.80 25.79 0.53
CA GLU A 173 5.63 25.38 -0.26
C GLU A 173 5.43 23.86 -0.24
N LYS A 174 6.53 23.09 -0.20
CA LYS A 174 6.49 21.63 0.03
C LYS A 174 5.83 21.32 1.38
N ALA A 175 6.25 22.01 2.45
CA ALA A 175 5.73 21.80 3.80
C ALA A 175 4.23 22.09 3.90
N ASN A 176 3.73 23.18 3.29
CA ASN A 176 2.30 23.51 3.29
C ASN A 176 1.45 22.61 2.36
N GLN A 177 2.00 22.11 1.26
CA GLN A 177 1.33 21.08 0.44
C GLN A 177 1.29 19.70 1.13
N THR A 178 2.20 19.42 2.06
CA THR A 178 2.10 18.27 3.00
C THR A 178 0.87 18.34 3.91
N ALA A 179 0.25 19.51 4.07
CA ALA A 179 -0.99 19.67 4.83
C ALA A 179 -2.27 19.71 3.96
N SER A 180 -2.16 19.83 2.63
CA SER A 180 -3.30 19.97 1.70
C SER A 180 -3.56 18.77 0.78
N GLY A 181 -2.92 17.62 1.02
CA GLY A 181 -3.25 16.34 0.39
C GLY A 181 -2.43 15.95 -0.86
N TYR A 182 -1.81 16.89 -1.60
CA TYR A 182 -1.08 16.53 -2.83
C TYR A 182 0.46 16.58 -2.66
N HIS A 183 1.15 15.44 -2.80
CA HIS A 183 2.60 15.33 -2.64
C HIS A 183 3.25 15.16 -4.02
N HIS A 184 4.05 16.14 -4.46
CA HIS A 184 4.66 16.17 -5.79
C HIS A 184 5.99 15.38 -5.89
N THR A 185 6.11 14.20 -5.28
CA THR A 185 7.34 13.38 -5.36
C THR A 185 7.27 12.20 -6.32
N TYR A 186 6.25 12.11 -7.17
CA TYR A 186 6.08 10.99 -8.10
C TYR A 186 7.25 10.80 -9.06
N PHE A 187 7.78 11.90 -9.60
CA PHE A 187 8.86 11.86 -10.60
C PHE A 187 10.20 12.34 -10.05
N ARG A 188 10.27 12.66 -8.76
CA ARG A 188 11.53 12.96 -8.06
C ARG A 188 11.87 11.80 -7.14
N ALA A 189 12.70 10.90 -7.63
CA ALA A 189 13.34 9.84 -6.85
C ALA A 189 14.85 9.87 -7.16
N PRO A 190 15.57 10.91 -6.69
CA PRO A 190 16.99 11.10 -7.01
C PRO A 190 17.88 9.98 -6.43
N ASP A 191 17.37 9.25 -5.45
CA ASP A 191 17.96 8.13 -4.73
C ASP A 191 17.41 6.76 -5.17
N LEU A 192 16.63 6.70 -6.26
CA LEU A 192 16.03 5.46 -6.72
C LEU A 192 17.09 4.48 -7.22
N ASP A 193 17.22 3.34 -6.53
CA ASP A 193 18.03 2.24 -7.00
C ASP A 193 17.29 1.44 -8.08
N THR A 194 17.40 1.94 -9.32
CA THR A 194 16.81 1.27 -10.49
C THR A 194 17.38 -0.12 -10.74
N ALA A 195 18.63 -0.39 -10.34
CA ALA A 195 19.26 -1.69 -10.51
C ALA A 195 18.62 -2.73 -9.58
N ALA A 196 18.42 -2.39 -8.31
CA ALA A 196 17.69 -3.22 -7.36
C ALA A 196 16.24 -3.50 -7.80
N LEU A 197 15.59 -2.55 -8.49
CA LEU A 197 14.23 -2.70 -9.03
C LEU A 197 14.16 -3.46 -10.36
N MET A 198 15.31 -3.88 -10.89
CA MET A 198 15.45 -4.81 -12.01
C MET A 198 16.06 -6.15 -11.56
N GLU A 199 16.27 -6.35 -10.25
CA GLU A 199 16.70 -7.63 -9.70
C GLU A 199 15.48 -8.52 -9.42
N TRP A 200 15.41 -9.64 -10.11
CA TRP A 200 14.23 -10.50 -10.10
C TRP A 200 14.44 -11.76 -9.25
N PRO A 201 13.51 -12.06 -8.31
CA PRO A 201 13.59 -13.31 -7.54
C PRO A 201 13.37 -14.50 -8.47
N THR A 202 14.13 -15.57 -8.24
CA THR A 202 13.89 -16.87 -8.90
C THR A 202 12.68 -17.57 -8.29
N ASP A 203 12.18 -18.64 -8.92
CA ASP A 203 11.10 -19.44 -8.34
C ASP A 203 11.50 -20.07 -7.00
N VAL A 204 12.79 -20.38 -6.84
CA VAL A 204 13.34 -20.86 -5.56
C VAL A 204 13.28 -19.77 -4.50
N ASP A 205 13.60 -18.52 -4.86
CA ASP A 205 13.52 -17.39 -3.93
C ASP A 205 12.08 -17.07 -3.55
N LEU A 206 11.14 -17.16 -4.51
CA LEU A 206 9.71 -17.01 -4.24
C LEU A 206 9.17 -18.14 -3.33
N ALA A 207 9.61 -19.38 -3.54
CA ALA A 207 9.24 -20.49 -2.67
C ALA A 207 9.79 -20.31 -1.24
N LYS A 208 11.04 -19.84 -1.10
CA LYS A 208 11.63 -19.49 0.20
C LYS A 208 10.90 -18.34 0.87
N ALA A 209 10.57 -17.28 0.13
CA ALA A 209 9.79 -16.16 0.62
C ALA A 209 8.41 -16.62 1.11
N SER A 210 7.75 -17.53 0.40
CA SER A 210 6.49 -18.13 0.82
C SER A 210 6.62 -18.92 2.12
N ALA A 211 7.64 -19.76 2.24
CA ALA A 211 7.87 -20.55 3.46
C ALA A 211 8.15 -19.63 4.67
N ALA A 212 9.05 -18.66 4.51
CA ALA A 212 9.37 -17.69 5.56
C ALA A 212 8.15 -16.84 5.96
N ALA A 213 7.38 -16.37 4.97
CA ALA A 213 6.15 -15.62 5.23
C ALA A 213 5.13 -16.43 6.02
N PHE A 214 4.99 -17.73 5.74
CA PHE A 214 4.09 -18.60 6.49
C PHE A 214 4.56 -18.79 7.94
N GLU A 215 5.84 -19.07 8.16
CA GLU A 215 6.43 -19.19 9.50
C GLU A 215 6.25 -17.91 10.33
N GLU A 216 6.45 -16.73 9.71
CA GLU A 216 6.20 -15.45 10.35
C GLU A 216 4.71 -15.27 10.72
N VAL A 217 3.78 -15.69 9.85
CA VAL A 217 2.33 -15.65 10.15
C VAL A 217 1.97 -16.59 11.30
N GLU A 218 2.54 -17.80 11.36
CA GLU A 218 2.34 -18.72 12.48
C GLU A 218 2.72 -18.05 13.80
N GLN A 219 3.89 -17.42 13.86
CA GLN A 219 4.36 -16.72 15.05
C GLN A 219 3.47 -15.52 15.43
N LEU A 220 3.06 -14.72 14.43
CA LEU A 220 2.19 -13.56 14.63
C LEU A 220 0.80 -13.95 15.14
N LEU A 221 0.21 -14.99 14.56
CA LEU A 221 -1.14 -15.45 14.94
C LEU A 221 -1.14 -16.23 16.26
N ALA A 222 -0.07 -16.97 16.56
CA ALA A 222 0.10 -17.61 17.86
C ALA A 222 0.08 -16.59 19.01
N ALA A 223 0.64 -15.39 18.80
CA ALA A 223 0.64 -14.31 19.79
C ALA A 223 -0.78 -13.82 20.16
N VAL A 224 -1.78 -14.09 19.31
CA VAL A 224 -3.20 -13.75 19.55
C VAL A 224 -4.08 -14.98 19.73
N GLY A 225 -3.48 -16.16 19.92
CA GLY A 225 -4.19 -17.41 20.18
C GLY A 225 -4.84 -18.06 18.96
N ILE A 226 -4.37 -17.73 17.74
CA ILE A 226 -4.85 -18.33 16.49
C ILE A 226 -3.78 -19.30 15.97
N ASP A 227 -4.14 -20.57 15.81
CA ASP A 227 -3.30 -21.58 15.19
C ASP A 227 -3.38 -21.47 13.67
N ALA A 228 -2.39 -20.84 13.04
CA ALA A 228 -2.40 -20.62 11.59
C ALA A 228 -2.31 -21.93 10.78
N HIS A 229 -1.60 -22.95 11.28
CA HIS A 229 -1.47 -24.24 10.61
C HIS A 229 -2.79 -25.02 10.59
N ALA A 230 -3.64 -24.84 11.60
CA ALA A 230 -4.99 -25.40 11.58
C ALA A 230 -5.94 -24.61 10.66
N MET A 231 -5.58 -23.40 10.22
CA MET A 231 -6.44 -22.50 9.45
C MET A 231 -6.17 -22.45 7.95
N LEU A 232 -4.96 -22.82 7.50
CA LEU A 232 -4.49 -22.78 6.10
C LEU A 232 -4.25 -24.20 5.56
#